data_AF-A0AAV9PRI8-F1
#
_entry.id   AF-A0AAV9PRI8-F1
#
_cell.length_a   1.000
_cell.length_b   1.000
_cell.length_c   1.000
_cell.angle_alpha   90.00
_cell.angle_beta   90.00
_cell.angle_gamma   90.00
#
_symmetry.space_group_name_H-M   'P 1'
#
loop_
_entity.id
_entity.type
_entity.pdbx_description
1 polymer ?
#
loop_
_entity_poly.entity_id
_entity_poly.type
_entity_poly.pdbx_seq_one_letter_code
_entity_poly.pdbx_strand_id
1 'polypeptide(L)'
;MSSSASDPMYAIQQIPGKGKGLVATRKIPMGTRILSEKPIIRFPEAAPDSQKLEASIRRQVDVLTPAQRQSFLSMHNLYADDGGSQELGIIRTNALPFGDNELEGAIFLDACRINHACDNNAQKSWNENIKRHTIHALRDIEKDEEITIYYIAVVNNREARQEAFRRKFAFTCSCRLCSLPPDQSQESDRRLDEILKLDGLIGRDGLMGILSTPLRILRYVDQQICLYNKQGPNDVGLPRAYLDAAQIAIANGDLARARIFTERAATGWTILEGGDSSKVLQTRALSQDPSKHHFYGMSTKWKTAVDDIPGSLDSTQLEDWLWRREKPKQPGQPADLRNRTTFPAFTDLPSERDVDAEFYSSAITGNARSTGHGQPRWHWLFLAEIVDFATLVRLQMDVKDVDGATVPLFFYTDGRGSELAPSQVRKGYTIAILYAQHHAFMFSEPGIRHEEPTKLKSTGWNKNGHKADCKLLKDADLKGLFSLDWDNFERRVEFPLVTGTV
;
A
#
# COMPACT_ATOMS: atom_id res chain seq x y z
N MET A 1 -16.50 21.71 -47.28
CA MET A 1 -17.00 20.63 -46.43
C MET A 1 -17.00 21.14 -45.00
N SER A 2 -18.20 21.42 -44.47
CA SER A 2 -18.39 21.93 -43.10
C SER A 2 -17.93 20.85 -42.13
N SER A 3 -16.97 21.16 -41.25
CA SER A 3 -16.60 20.24 -40.18
C SER A 3 -17.82 20.07 -39.29
N SER A 4 -18.42 18.87 -39.26
CA SER A 4 -19.40 18.53 -38.23
C SER A 4 -18.73 18.75 -36.88
N ALA A 5 -19.08 19.82 -36.19
CA ALA A 5 -18.72 19.99 -34.79
C ALA A 5 -19.26 18.74 -34.09
N SER A 6 -18.36 17.86 -33.65
CA SER A 6 -18.75 16.65 -32.93
C SER A 6 -19.57 17.08 -31.72
N ASP A 7 -20.72 16.47 -31.51
CA ASP A 7 -21.54 16.75 -30.33
C ASP A 7 -20.67 16.73 -29.06
N PRO A 8 -20.77 17.75 -28.19
CA PRO A 8 -19.94 17.86 -26.99
C PRO A 8 -20.18 16.64 -26.11
N MET A 9 -19.14 16.13 -25.42
CA MET A 9 -19.23 14.91 -24.61
C MET A 9 -20.02 15.09 -23.31
N TYR A 10 -20.18 16.33 -22.86
CA TYR A 10 -20.89 16.67 -21.64
C TYR A 10 -21.70 17.96 -21.84
N ALA A 11 -22.68 18.15 -20.96
CA ALA A 11 -23.42 19.40 -20.82
C ALA A 11 -23.43 19.81 -19.34
N ILE A 12 -23.37 21.12 -19.08
CA ILE A 12 -23.55 21.67 -17.73
C ILE A 12 -25.05 21.73 -17.45
N GLN A 13 -25.50 21.03 -16.41
CA GLN A 13 -26.91 20.94 -16.04
C GLN A 13 -27.12 21.22 -14.56
N GLN A 14 -28.36 21.56 -14.19
CA GLN A 14 -28.74 21.66 -12.78
C GLN A 14 -28.94 20.25 -12.22
N ILE A 15 -28.23 19.93 -11.15
CA ILE A 15 -28.31 18.66 -10.45
C ILE A 15 -29.08 18.87 -9.14
N PRO A 16 -30.18 18.13 -8.89
CA PRO A 16 -30.96 18.25 -7.66
C PRO A 16 -30.09 18.15 -6.41
N GLY A 17 -30.13 19.17 -5.56
CA GLY A 17 -29.37 19.23 -4.30
C GLY A 17 -27.86 19.45 -4.42
N LYS A 18 -27.28 19.55 -5.63
CA LYS A 18 -25.83 19.72 -5.84
C LYS A 18 -25.43 20.97 -6.63
N GLY A 19 -26.39 21.82 -7.03
CA GLY A 19 -26.09 22.97 -7.86
C GLY A 19 -25.90 22.56 -9.33
N LYS A 20 -24.91 23.14 -10.02
CA LYS A 20 -24.60 22.77 -11.41
C LYS A 20 -23.57 21.63 -11.43
N GLY A 21 -23.72 20.70 -12.36
CA GLY A 21 -22.79 19.59 -12.58
C GLY A 21 -22.61 19.31 -14.07
N LEU A 22 -21.65 18.44 -14.40
CA LEU A 22 -21.45 17.95 -15.76
C LEU A 22 -22.19 16.62 -15.93
N VAL A 23 -22.95 16.49 -17.01
CA VAL A 23 -23.69 15.26 -17.37
C VAL A 23 -23.24 14.81 -18.75
N ALA A 24 -22.94 13.52 -18.90
CA ALA A 24 -22.54 12.94 -20.17
C ALA A 24 -23.68 12.99 -21.19
N THR A 25 -23.43 13.49 -22.40
CA THR A 25 -24.43 13.58 -23.49
C THR A 25 -24.45 12.34 -24.38
N ARG A 26 -23.44 11.49 -24.23
CA ARG A 26 -23.22 10.23 -24.93
C ARG A 26 -22.38 9.31 -24.04
N LYS A 27 -22.30 8.02 -24.38
CA LYS A 27 -21.38 7.10 -23.73
C LYS A 27 -19.93 7.60 -23.88
N ILE A 28 -19.19 7.69 -22.78
CA ILE A 28 -17.77 8.07 -22.74
C ILE A 28 -16.99 6.82 -22.34
N PRO A 29 -16.17 6.26 -23.24
CA PRO A 29 -15.33 5.12 -22.91
C PRO A 29 -14.27 5.45 -21.86
N MET A 30 -13.90 4.46 -21.05
CA MET A 30 -12.79 4.53 -20.12
C MET A 30 -11.50 5.11 -20.74
N GLY A 31 -10.76 5.93 -19.98
CA GLY A 31 -9.51 6.57 -20.41
C GLY A 31 -9.70 7.78 -21.34
N THR A 32 -10.93 8.08 -21.76
CA THR A 32 -11.21 9.25 -22.60
C THR A 32 -10.93 10.54 -21.82
N ARG A 33 -10.20 11.47 -22.44
CA ARG A 33 -10.06 12.85 -21.95
C ARG A 33 -11.37 13.61 -22.17
N ILE A 34 -12.14 13.79 -21.11
CA ILE A 34 -13.47 14.44 -21.11
C ILE A 34 -13.34 15.94 -21.41
N LEU A 35 -12.40 16.62 -20.74
CA LEU A 35 -12.13 18.04 -20.96
C LEU A 35 -10.66 18.40 -20.73
N SER A 36 -10.25 19.54 -21.29
CA SER A 36 -8.89 20.07 -21.18
C SER A 36 -8.88 21.60 -21.14
N GLU A 37 -8.68 22.17 -19.96
CA GLU A 37 -8.90 23.59 -19.69
C GLU A 37 -7.63 24.34 -19.27
N LYS A 38 -7.52 25.60 -19.70
CA LYS A 38 -6.53 26.55 -19.16
C LYS A 38 -7.10 27.18 -17.89
N PRO A 39 -6.27 27.45 -16.87
CA PRO A 39 -6.71 28.18 -15.70
C PRO A 39 -7.03 29.63 -16.08
N ILE A 40 -8.08 30.20 -15.49
CA ILE A 40 -8.43 31.61 -15.64
C ILE A 40 -7.96 32.48 -14.48
N ILE A 41 -7.78 31.88 -13.30
CA ILE A 41 -7.25 32.49 -12.09
C ILE A 41 -6.29 31.48 -11.45
N ARG A 42 -5.14 31.94 -10.94
CA ARG A 42 -4.15 31.11 -10.23
C ARG A 42 -3.75 31.78 -8.92
N PHE A 43 -3.44 30.96 -7.92
CA PHE A 43 -3.02 31.45 -6.62
C PHE A 43 -2.22 30.38 -5.84
N PRO A 44 -1.32 30.79 -4.93
CA PRO A 44 -0.66 29.86 -4.00
C PRO A 44 -1.66 29.35 -2.97
N GLU A 45 -1.82 28.03 -2.83
CA GLU A 45 -2.85 27.42 -1.97
C GLU A 45 -2.47 27.47 -0.48
N ALA A 46 -1.17 27.39 -0.17
CA ALA A 46 -0.66 27.49 1.20
C ALA A 46 -0.54 28.94 1.71
N ALA A 47 -0.86 29.95 0.89
CA ALA A 47 -0.73 31.33 1.31
C ALA A 47 -1.87 31.69 2.28
N PRO A 48 -1.55 32.30 3.45
CA PRO A 48 -2.59 32.78 4.34
C PRO A 48 -3.42 33.84 3.62
N ASP A 49 -4.70 33.87 3.96
CA ASP A 49 -5.60 34.93 3.51
C ASP A 49 -5.01 36.28 3.89
N SER A 50 -4.59 37.03 2.87
CA SER A 50 -3.88 38.29 3.02
C SER A 50 -4.43 39.28 2.01
N GLN A 51 -4.40 40.55 2.37
CA GLN A 51 -4.80 41.64 1.46
C GLN A 51 -4.02 41.59 0.13
N LYS A 52 -2.78 41.07 0.15
CA LYS A 52 -1.97 40.87 -1.07
C LYS A 52 -2.57 39.80 -1.98
N LEU A 53 -2.98 38.66 -1.42
CA LEU A 53 -3.63 37.59 -2.17
C LEU A 53 -4.96 38.06 -2.76
N GLU A 54 -5.78 38.72 -1.94
CA GLU A 54 -7.07 39.28 -2.38
C GLU A 54 -6.89 40.30 -3.52
N ALA A 55 -5.94 41.23 -3.38
CA ALA A 55 -5.63 42.21 -4.43
C ALA A 55 -5.06 41.55 -5.70
N SER A 56 -4.38 40.40 -5.59
CA SER A 56 -3.92 39.62 -6.75
C SER A 56 -5.08 38.95 -7.48
N ILE A 57 -6.00 38.33 -6.72
CA ILE A 57 -7.20 37.69 -7.26
C ILE A 57 -8.08 38.73 -7.96
N ARG A 58 -8.35 39.88 -7.32
CA ARG A 58 -9.17 40.95 -7.91
C ARG A 58 -8.62 41.41 -9.26
N ARG A 59 -7.30 41.66 -9.35
CA ARG A 59 -6.64 42.02 -10.61
C ARG A 59 -6.80 40.96 -11.71
N GLN A 60 -6.76 39.67 -11.36
CA GLN A 60 -7.00 38.59 -12.33
C GLN A 60 -8.46 38.56 -12.78
N VAL A 61 -9.41 38.81 -11.88
CA VAL A 61 -10.85 38.87 -12.20
C VAL A 61 -11.19 40.08 -13.09
N ASP A 62 -10.55 41.23 -12.88
CA ASP A 62 -10.78 42.47 -13.63
C ASP A 62 -10.38 42.37 -15.11
N VAL A 63 -9.44 41.48 -15.44
CA VAL A 63 -8.98 41.25 -16.82
C VAL A 63 -9.71 40.11 -17.53
N LEU A 64 -10.66 39.43 -16.86
CA LEU A 64 -11.48 38.41 -17.49
C LEU A 64 -12.44 39.02 -18.51
N THR A 65 -12.73 38.27 -19.58
CA THR A 65 -13.81 38.67 -20.50
C THR A 65 -15.16 38.68 -19.77
N PRO A 66 -16.15 39.46 -20.23
CA PRO A 66 -17.46 39.52 -19.60
C PRO A 66 -18.11 38.14 -19.39
N ALA A 67 -17.99 37.25 -20.38
CA ALA A 67 -18.51 35.88 -20.30
C ALA A 67 -17.78 35.04 -19.25
N GLN A 68 -16.45 35.11 -19.17
CA GLN A 68 -15.67 34.39 -18.15
C GLN A 68 -15.99 34.90 -16.75
N ARG A 69 -16.05 36.23 -16.57
CA ARG A 69 -16.39 36.86 -15.29
C ARG A 69 -17.79 36.46 -14.83
N GLN A 70 -18.78 36.49 -15.73
CA GLN A 70 -20.13 36.04 -15.43
C GLN A 70 -20.18 34.55 -15.04
N SER A 71 -19.45 33.69 -15.77
CA SER A 71 -19.39 32.27 -15.43
C SER A 71 -18.73 32.04 -14.06
N PHE A 72 -17.60 32.69 -13.78
CA PHE A 72 -16.91 32.64 -12.49
C PHE A 72 -17.81 33.09 -11.33
N LEU A 73 -18.45 34.26 -11.45
CA LEU A 73 -19.34 34.80 -10.41
C LEU A 73 -20.62 33.97 -10.20
N SER A 74 -20.95 33.06 -11.12
CA SER A 74 -22.07 32.11 -11.00
C SER A 74 -21.70 30.79 -10.33
N MET A 75 -20.43 30.60 -9.93
CA MET A 75 -20.00 29.43 -9.17
C MET A 75 -20.50 29.52 -7.72
N HIS A 76 -20.56 28.37 -7.03
CA HIS A 76 -21.07 28.33 -5.67
C HIS A 76 -20.12 29.09 -4.72
N ASN A 77 -20.67 29.89 -3.81
CA ASN A 77 -19.89 30.56 -2.78
C ASN A 77 -20.40 30.11 -1.41
N LEU A 78 -19.69 29.18 -0.77
CA LEU A 78 -20.03 28.70 0.57
C LEU A 78 -19.78 29.78 1.64
N TYR A 79 -18.93 30.75 1.33
CA TYR A 79 -18.45 31.79 2.25
C TYR A 79 -19.12 33.15 2.00
N ALA A 80 -20.32 33.16 1.40
CA ALA A 80 -21.00 34.42 1.03
C ALA A 80 -21.26 35.35 2.24
N ASP A 81 -21.45 34.79 3.43
CA ASP A 81 -21.78 35.52 4.66
C ASP A 81 -20.58 35.71 5.61
N ASP A 82 -19.35 35.36 5.20
CA ASP A 82 -18.16 35.39 6.07
C ASP A 82 -17.50 36.77 6.21
N GLY A 83 -18.05 37.80 5.55
CA GLY A 83 -17.51 39.16 5.52
C GLY A 83 -16.28 39.35 4.64
N GLY A 84 -15.81 38.29 3.97
CA GLY A 84 -14.73 38.32 2.98
C GLY A 84 -15.21 38.76 1.59
N SER A 85 -14.25 38.86 0.65
CA SER A 85 -14.59 39.16 -0.74
C SER A 85 -15.31 37.99 -1.41
N GLN A 86 -16.29 38.31 -2.27
CA GLN A 86 -17.04 37.31 -3.02
C GLN A 86 -16.11 36.41 -3.85
N GLU A 87 -15.09 36.98 -4.47
CA GLU A 87 -14.13 36.27 -5.32
C GLU A 87 -13.33 35.23 -4.52
N LEU A 88 -12.89 35.59 -3.30
CA LEU A 88 -12.16 34.69 -2.44
C LEU A 88 -13.03 33.53 -1.93
N GLY A 89 -14.28 33.82 -1.56
CA GLY A 89 -15.24 32.79 -1.15
C GLY A 89 -15.54 31.78 -2.27
N ILE A 90 -15.72 32.25 -3.51
CA ILE A 90 -15.85 31.39 -4.69
C ILE A 90 -14.59 30.53 -4.87
N ILE A 91 -13.41 31.13 -4.78
CA ILE A 91 -12.14 30.41 -4.95
C ILE A 91 -11.96 29.31 -3.91
N ARG A 92 -12.17 29.62 -2.63
CA ARG A 92 -12.09 28.64 -1.53
C ARG A 92 -13.04 27.45 -1.72
N THR A 93 -14.18 27.70 -2.36
CA THR A 93 -15.21 26.67 -2.55
C THR A 93 -14.92 25.77 -3.75
N ASN A 94 -14.38 26.31 -4.85
CA ASN A 94 -14.38 25.61 -6.16
C ASN A 94 -12.99 25.34 -6.75
N ALA A 95 -11.92 25.92 -6.20
CA ALA A 95 -10.59 25.77 -6.79
C ALA A 95 -10.14 24.31 -6.84
N LEU A 96 -9.35 24.01 -7.88
CA LEU A 96 -8.73 22.70 -8.07
C LEU A 96 -7.20 22.85 -8.02
N PRO A 97 -6.47 21.77 -7.63
CA PRO A 97 -5.01 21.78 -7.64
C PRO A 97 -4.42 22.15 -9.00
N PHE A 98 -3.33 22.91 -8.97
CA PHE A 98 -2.60 23.41 -10.12
C PHE A 98 -1.09 23.16 -9.95
N GLY A 99 -0.43 22.76 -11.03
CA GLY A 99 0.99 22.44 -11.04
C GLY A 99 1.32 21.04 -10.50
N ASP A 100 2.54 20.59 -10.76
CA ASP A 100 3.01 19.24 -10.43
C ASP A 100 3.20 19.00 -8.92
N ASN A 101 3.36 20.06 -8.14
CA ASN A 101 3.54 19.97 -6.68
C ASN A 101 2.24 20.19 -5.89
N GLU A 102 1.12 20.49 -6.57
CA GLU A 102 -0.18 20.79 -5.96
C GLU A 102 -0.11 21.88 -4.85
N LEU A 103 0.90 22.76 -4.90
CA LEU A 103 1.05 23.87 -3.94
C LEU A 103 0.30 25.14 -4.37
N GLU A 104 -0.28 25.11 -5.56
CA GLU A 104 -1.06 26.17 -6.16
C GLU A 104 -2.48 25.68 -6.46
N GLY A 105 -3.44 26.59 -6.36
CA GLY A 105 -4.82 26.37 -6.76
C GLY A 105 -5.16 27.21 -7.99
N ALA A 106 -6.13 26.74 -8.76
CA ALA A 106 -6.63 27.48 -9.91
C ALA A 106 -8.14 27.31 -10.13
N ILE A 107 -8.70 28.27 -10.86
CA ILE A 107 -10.09 28.23 -11.33
C ILE A 107 -10.13 27.85 -12.81
N PHE A 108 -11.00 26.89 -13.10
CA PHE A 108 -11.33 26.36 -14.41
C PHE A 108 -12.86 26.47 -14.57
N LEU A 109 -13.34 26.87 -15.75
CA LEU A 109 -14.74 27.29 -15.87
C LEU A 109 -15.73 26.13 -15.84
N ASP A 110 -15.39 24.99 -16.44
CA ASP A 110 -16.26 23.81 -16.41
C ASP A 110 -15.73 22.78 -15.41
N ALA A 111 -14.42 22.54 -15.34
CA ALA A 111 -13.85 21.55 -14.42
C ALA A 111 -14.20 21.82 -12.94
N CYS A 112 -14.23 23.09 -12.51
CA CYS A 112 -14.63 23.47 -11.14
C CYS A 112 -16.12 23.28 -10.86
N ARG A 113 -16.94 22.94 -11.87
CA ARG A 113 -18.37 22.62 -11.71
C ARG A 113 -18.63 21.13 -11.55
N ILE A 114 -17.62 20.28 -11.68
CA ILE A 114 -17.80 18.84 -11.56
C ILE A 114 -18.08 18.50 -10.09
N ASN A 115 -19.19 17.82 -9.84
CA ASN A 115 -19.61 17.45 -8.49
C ASN A 115 -18.77 16.31 -7.89
N HIS A 116 -18.88 16.18 -6.58
CA HIS A 116 -18.23 15.11 -5.84
C HIS A 116 -19.01 13.79 -5.86
N ALA A 117 -18.27 12.67 -5.95
CA ALA A 117 -18.69 11.36 -5.44
C ALA A 117 -17.50 10.65 -4.79
N CYS A 118 -17.72 9.88 -3.72
CA CYS A 118 -16.65 9.10 -3.09
C CYS A 118 -16.20 7.91 -3.94
N ASP A 119 -17.06 7.45 -4.84
CA ASP A 119 -16.79 6.45 -5.88
C ASP A 119 -16.87 7.10 -7.28
N ASN A 120 -16.14 8.21 -7.43
CA ASN A 120 -16.12 9.03 -8.63
C ASN A 120 -15.83 8.24 -9.91
N ASN A 121 -16.34 8.73 -11.04
CA ASN A 121 -16.16 8.11 -12.35
C ASN A 121 -15.15 8.84 -13.25
N ALA A 122 -14.60 9.97 -12.81
CA ALA A 122 -13.55 10.69 -13.51
C ALA A 122 -12.42 11.17 -12.58
N GLN A 123 -11.20 11.24 -13.13
CA GLN A 123 -10.00 11.70 -12.44
C GLN A 123 -9.59 13.07 -12.95
N LYS A 124 -9.25 13.96 -12.01
CA LYS A 124 -8.67 15.27 -12.29
C LYS A 124 -7.14 15.22 -12.24
N SER A 125 -6.48 15.91 -13.16
CA SER A 125 -5.01 16.02 -13.17
C SER A 125 -4.54 17.27 -13.91
N TRP A 126 -3.46 17.88 -13.44
CA TRP A 126 -2.75 18.91 -14.18
C TRP A 126 -1.74 18.26 -15.14
N ASN A 127 -1.89 18.51 -16.44
CA ASN A 127 -0.94 18.03 -17.45
C ASN A 127 0.07 19.12 -17.78
N GLU A 128 1.28 18.95 -17.27
CA GLU A 128 2.37 19.91 -17.39
C GLU A 128 2.93 20.05 -18.81
N ASN A 129 2.77 19.04 -19.68
CA ASN A 129 3.25 19.09 -21.06
C ASN A 129 2.38 20.01 -21.94
N ILE A 130 1.07 19.96 -21.75
CA ILE A 130 0.12 20.82 -22.50
C ILE A 130 -0.33 22.05 -21.72
N LYS A 131 0.12 22.21 -20.46
CA LYS A 131 -0.25 23.28 -19.51
C LYS A 131 -1.77 23.42 -19.39
N ARG A 132 -2.46 22.30 -19.16
CA ARG A 132 -3.93 22.27 -19.00
C ARG A 132 -4.35 21.33 -17.89
N HIS A 133 -5.45 21.69 -17.23
CA HIS A 133 -6.17 20.79 -16.34
C HIS A 133 -7.00 19.83 -17.19
N THR A 134 -6.94 18.56 -16.85
CA THR A 134 -7.56 17.50 -17.63
C THR A 134 -8.43 16.64 -16.73
N ILE A 135 -9.54 16.18 -17.29
CA ILE A 135 -10.43 15.21 -16.66
C ILE A 135 -10.48 13.97 -17.54
N HIS A 136 -10.19 12.80 -16.98
CA HIS A 136 -10.24 11.52 -17.71
C HIS A 136 -11.25 10.57 -17.08
N ALA A 137 -11.94 9.78 -17.89
CA ALA A 137 -12.90 8.79 -17.42
C ALA A 137 -12.18 7.58 -16.78
N LEU A 138 -12.53 7.23 -15.54
CA LEU A 138 -11.97 6.09 -14.79
C LEU A 138 -12.57 4.74 -15.23
N ARG A 139 -13.77 4.81 -15.80
CA ARG A 139 -14.55 3.70 -16.33
C ARG A 139 -15.42 4.23 -17.46
N ASP A 140 -16.15 3.35 -18.12
CA ASP A 140 -17.23 3.77 -18.99
C ASP A 140 -18.25 4.62 -18.20
N ILE A 141 -18.63 5.76 -18.77
CA ILE A 141 -19.67 6.65 -18.26
C ILE A 141 -20.81 6.60 -19.28
N GLU A 142 -21.99 6.20 -18.83
CA GLU A 142 -23.13 6.06 -19.73
C GLU A 142 -23.75 7.43 -20.07
N LYS A 143 -24.50 7.49 -21.17
CA LYS A 143 -25.26 8.69 -21.50
C LYS A 143 -26.19 9.06 -20.33
N ASP A 144 -26.33 10.35 -20.06
CA ASP A 144 -27.13 10.94 -18.99
C ASP A 144 -26.60 10.66 -17.56
N GLU A 145 -25.44 10.01 -17.43
CA GLU A 145 -24.74 9.85 -16.16
C GLU A 145 -23.99 11.14 -15.77
N GLU A 146 -24.05 11.51 -14.49
CA GLU A 146 -23.29 12.63 -13.93
C GLU A 146 -21.78 12.30 -13.91
N ILE A 147 -20.96 13.20 -14.45
CA ILE A 147 -19.50 13.12 -14.33
C ILE A 147 -19.12 13.67 -12.96
N THR A 148 -18.33 12.91 -12.21
CA THR A 148 -17.96 13.22 -10.82
C THR A 148 -16.47 13.03 -10.57
N ILE A 149 -15.91 13.80 -9.66
CA ILE A 149 -14.51 13.72 -9.21
C ILE A 149 -14.41 13.57 -7.69
N TYR A 150 -13.26 13.11 -7.22
CA TYR A 150 -12.96 13.09 -5.78
C TYR A 150 -12.43 14.46 -5.33
N TYR A 151 -13.01 15.05 -4.27
CA TYR A 151 -12.67 16.41 -3.80
C TYR A 151 -11.57 16.43 -2.74
N ILE A 152 -11.58 15.47 -1.83
CA ILE A 152 -10.65 15.41 -0.69
C ILE A 152 -9.52 14.42 -1.00
N ALA A 153 -8.41 14.45 -0.27
CA ALA A 153 -7.27 13.56 -0.57
C ALA A 153 -7.33 12.21 0.17
N VAL A 154 -8.08 12.12 1.27
CA VAL A 154 -7.96 10.97 2.19
C VAL A 154 -9.13 10.00 2.04
N VAL A 155 -8.78 8.72 1.96
CA VAL A 155 -9.68 7.58 1.77
C VAL A 155 -10.12 7.03 3.14
N ASN A 156 -10.83 7.84 3.93
CA ASN A 156 -11.26 7.41 5.27
C ASN A 156 -12.56 6.62 5.24
N ASN A 157 -12.92 6.00 6.37
CA ASN A 157 -14.25 5.45 6.62
C ASN A 157 -15.41 6.46 6.40
N ARG A 158 -16.64 5.96 6.25
CA ARG A 158 -17.83 6.74 5.91
C ARG A 158 -18.06 7.91 6.86
N GLU A 159 -17.91 7.71 8.16
CA GLU A 159 -18.14 8.76 9.16
C GLU A 159 -17.17 9.92 8.96
N ALA A 160 -15.88 9.63 8.82
CA ALA A 160 -14.83 10.61 8.58
C ALA A 160 -15.01 11.34 7.23
N ARG A 161 -15.43 10.64 6.16
CA ARG A 161 -15.78 11.28 4.88
C ARG A 161 -16.94 12.25 5.06
N GLN A 162 -18.01 11.84 5.72
CA GLN A 162 -19.19 12.69 5.97
C GLN A 162 -18.85 13.90 6.83
N GLU A 163 -18.06 13.73 7.89
CA GLU A 163 -17.56 14.85 8.71
C GLU A 163 -16.73 15.83 7.89
N ALA A 164 -15.81 15.34 7.07
CA ALA A 164 -15.00 16.18 6.20
C ALA A 164 -15.86 17.00 5.23
N PHE A 165 -16.89 16.40 4.62
CA PHE A 165 -17.80 17.11 3.71
C PHE A 165 -18.72 18.09 4.42
N ARG A 166 -19.26 17.74 5.60
CA ARG A 166 -20.04 18.66 6.43
C ARG A 166 -19.20 19.88 6.84
N ARG A 167 -17.95 19.67 7.25
CA ARG A 167 -17.06 20.75 7.69
C ARG A 167 -16.53 21.61 6.55
N LYS A 168 -16.09 21.01 5.44
CA LYS A 168 -15.41 21.74 4.35
C LYS A 168 -16.36 22.27 3.27
N PHE A 169 -17.47 21.56 3.02
CA PHE A 169 -18.35 21.84 1.88
C PHE A 169 -19.82 21.99 2.27
N ALA A 170 -20.15 21.92 3.57
CA ALA A 170 -21.50 22.08 4.11
C ALA A 170 -22.58 21.18 3.46
N PHE A 171 -22.22 19.98 3.02
CA PHE A 171 -23.20 19.00 2.53
C PHE A 171 -22.97 17.60 3.10
N THR A 172 -24.01 16.77 3.07
CA THR A 172 -23.95 15.34 3.38
C THR A 172 -23.86 14.56 2.08
N CYS A 173 -22.81 13.75 1.91
CA CYS A 173 -22.59 13.01 0.67
C CYS A 173 -23.60 11.86 0.52
N SER A 174 -24.32 11.83 -0.59
CA SER A 174 -25.31 10.80 -0.93
C SER A 174 -24.89 9.91 -2.11
N CYS A 175 -23.60 9.88 -2.45
CA CYS A 175 -23.08 8.98 -3.50
C CYS A 175 -23.34 7.50 -3.16
N ARG A 176 -23.20 6.61 -4.15
CA ARG A 176 -23.46 5.17 -3.97
C ARG A 176 -22.64 4.58 -2.83
N LEU A 177 -21.36 4.95 -2.70
CA LEU A 177 -20.51 4.48 -1.59
C LEU A 177 -21.01 4.93 -0.20
N CYS A 178 -21.43 6.19 -0.08
CA CYS A 178 -21.95 6.74 1.17
C CYS A 178 -23.40 6.33 1.47
N SER A 179 -24.10 5.78 0.48
CA SER A 179 -25.48 5.30 0.58
C SER A 179 -25.56 3.78 0.75
N LEU A 180 -24.42 3.08 0.86
CA LEU A 180 -24.40 1.64 1.10
C LEU A 180 -25.14 1.26 2.40
N PRO A 181 -25.77 0.07 2.44
CA PRO A 181 -26.26 -0.54 3.66
C PRO A 181 -25.17 -0.64 4.75
N PRO A 182 -25.52 -0.63 6.05
CA PRO A 182 -24.54 -0.58 7.14
C PRO A 182 -23.47 -1.67 7.10
N ASP A 183 -23.84 -2.91 6.80
CA ASP A 183 -22.95 -4.07 6.66
C ASP A 183 -21.95 -3.90 5.51
N GLN A 184 -22.44 -3.49 4.33
CA GLN A 184 -21.58 -3.24 3.16
C GLN A 184 -20.69 -2.02 3.36
N SER A 185 -21.19 -0.99 4.04
CA SER A 185 -20.42 0.20 4.41
C SER A 185 -19.28 -0.16 5.37
N GLN A 186 -19.55 -0.98 6.38
CA GLN A 186 -18.52 -1.43 7.33
C GLN A 186 -17.43 -2.25 6.64
N GLU A 187 -17.79 -3.17 5.73
CA GLU A 187 -16.79 -3.92 4.97
C GLU A 187 -16.00 -3.02 4.02
N SER A 188 -16.64 -2.02 3.41
CA SER A 188 -15.93 -1.04 2.61
C SER A 188 -14.95 -0.22 3.45
N ASP A 189 -15.39 0.28 4.60
CA ASP A 189 -14.58 1.11 5.49
C ASP A 189 -13.39 0.31 6.05
N ARG A 190 -13.60 -0.96 6.42
CA ARG A 190 -12.53 -1.88 6.83
C ARG A 190 -11.46 -2.03 5.75
N ARG A 191 -11.86 -2.15 4.48
CA ARG A 191 -10.90 -2.25 3.36
C ARG A 191 -10.12 -0.95 3.16
N LEU A 192 -10.78 0.21 3.26
CA LEU A 192 -10.14 1.51 3.12
C LEU A 192 -9.15 1.80 4.25
N ASP A 193 -9.53 1.50 5.49
CA ASP A 193 -8.67 1.64 6.66
C ASP A 193 -7.42 0.73 6.55
N GLU A 194 -7.58 -0.48 6.01
CA GLU A 194 -6.45 -1.39 5.75
C GLU A 194 -5.53 -0.85 4.64
N ILE A 195 -6.07 -0.28 3.55
CA ILE A 195 -5.26 0.38 2.51
C ILE A 195 -4.44 1.51 3.11
N LEU A 196 -5.05 2.37 3.94
CA LEU A 196 -4.34 3.48 4.60
C LEU A 196 -3.26 3.00 5.57
N LYS A 197 -3.53 1.91 6.30
CA LYS A 197 -2.54 1.28 7.16
C LYS A 197 -1.35 0.76 6.34
N LEU A 198 -1.60 0.07 5.23
CA LEU A 198 -0.57 -0.42 4.34
C LEU A 198 0.25 0.71 3.73
N ASP A 199 -0.38 1.80 3.28
CA ASP A 199 0.31 3.02 2.81
C ASP A 199 1.29 3.54 3.87
N GLY A 200 0.84 3.63 5.12
CA GLY A 200 1.67 4.04 6.24
C GLY A 200 2.86 3.10 6.48
N LEU A 201 2.66 1.79 6.36
CA LEU A 201 3.72 0.78 6.52
C LEU A 201 4.72 0.79 5.37
N ILE A 202 4.26 0.96 4.13
CA ILE A 202 5.10 1.04 2.93
C ILE A 202 5.98 2.29 2.98
N GLY A 203 5.41 3.42 3.39
CA GLY A 203 6.11 4.71 3.44
C GLY A 203 7.00 4.94 4.67
N ARG A 204 6.78 4.21 5.79
CA ARG A 204 7.35 4.53 7.12
C ARG A 204 8.86 4.75 7.11
N ASP A 205 9.62 3.82 6.54
CA ASP A 205 11.09 3.79 6.59
C ASP A 205 11.73 4.15 5.23
N GLY A 206 10.92 4.55 4.25
CA GLY A 206 11.36 4.92 2.90
C GLY A 206 12.34 3.93 2.27
N LEU A 207 13.42 4.45 1.69
CA LEU A 207 14.46 3.62 1.05
C LEU A 207 15.11 2.63 2.03
N MET A 208 15.29 3.00 3.30
CA MET A 208 15.90 2.11 4.30
C MET A 208 15.04 0.88 4.58
N GLY A 209 13.71 1.05 4.66
CA GLY A 209 12.77 -0.07 4.76
C GLY A 209 12.82 -0.99 3.55
N ILE A 210 12.88 -0.40 2.34
CA ILE A 210 13.02 -1.13 1.08
C ILE A 210 14.29 -1.99 1.04
N LEU A 211 15.42 -1.49 1.56
CA LEU A 211 16.69 -2.25 1.53
C LEU A 211 16.78 -3.28 2.65
N SER A 212 16.19 -2.98 3.81
CA SER A 212 16.26 -3.83 5.00
C SER A 212 15.32 -5.03 4.90
N THR A 213 14.05 -4.79 4.56
CA THR A 213 12.99 -5.82 4.53
C THR A 213 12.22 -5.82 3.21
N PRO A 214 12.89 -6.01 2.06
CA PRO A 214 12.29 -5.80 0.74
C PRO A 214 11.10 -6.72 0.46
N LEU A 215 11.16 -7.98 0.92
CA LEU A 215 10.08 -8.95 0.68
C LEU A 215 8.81 -8.57 1.45
N ARG A 216 8.95 -8.16 2.72
CA ARG A 216 7.83 -7.70 3.55
C ARG A 216 7.15 -6.47 2.97
N ILE A 217 7.92 -5.47 2.53
CA ILE A 217 7.33 -4.28 1.89
C ILE A 217 6.64 -4.66 0.57
N LEU A 218 7.23 -5.56 -0.22
CA LEU A 218 6.59 -6.05 -1.45
C LEU A 218 5.25 -6.76 -1.17
N ARG A 219 5.17 -7.54 -0.07
CA ARG A 219 3.92 -8.18 0.39
C ARG A 219 2.86 -7.18 0.83
N TYR A 220 3.25 -6.10 1.50
CA TYR A 220 2.31 -5.01 1.82
C TYR A 220 1.73 -4.37 0.55
N VAL A 221 2.57 -4.11 -0.45
CA VAL A 221 2.13 -3.57 -1.75
C VAL A 221 1.21 -4.56 -2.49
N ASP A 222 1.54 -5.87 -2.46
CA ASP A 222 0.71 -6.92 -3.03
C ASP A 222 -0.70 -6.95 -2.40
N GLN A 223 -0.76 -6.96 -1.06
CA GLN A 223 -2.01 -6.92 -0.32
C GLN A 223 -2.81 -5.65 -0.65
N GLN A 224 -2.14 -4.51 -0.77
CA GLN A 224 -2.76 -3.25 -1.12
C GLN A 224 -3.40 -3.29 -2.52
N ILE A 225 -2.70 -3.82 -3.52
CA ILE A 225 -3.24 -4.00 -4.87
C ILE A 225 -4.43 -4.95 -4.89
N CYS A 226 -4.37 -6.04 -4.12
CA CYS A 226 -5.51 -6.94 -3.95
C CYS A 226 -6.74 -6.22 -3.38
N LEU A 227 -6.55 -5.30 -2.43
CA LEU A 227 -7.64 -4.50 -1.86
C LEU A 227 -8.20 -3.48 -2.87
N TYR A 228 -7.33 -2.80 -3.62
CA TYR A 228 -7.76 -1.90 -4.69
C TYR A 228 -8.57 -2.63 -5.77
N ASN A 229 -8.11 -3.79 -6.24
CA ASN A 229 -8.83 -4.59 -7.22
C ASN A 229 -10.21 -5.05 -6.73
N LYS A 230 -10.39 -5.24 -5.42
CA LYS A 230 -11.71 -5.50 -4.80
C LYS A 230 -12.61 -4.26 -4.75
N GLN A 231 -12.06 -3.04 -4.79
CA GLN A 231 -12.86 -1.82 -4.92
C GLN A 231 -13.32 -1.61 -6.37
N GLY A 232 -12.39 -1.81 -7.30
CA GLY A 232 -12.64 -1.75 -8.73
C GLY A 232 -11.36 -1.90 -9.54
N PRO A 233 -11.45 -2.33 -10.82
CA PRO A 233 -10.28 -2.65 -11.64
C PRO A 233 -9.35 -1.46 -11.96
N ASN A 234 -9.80 -0.22 -11.76
CA ASN A 234 -9.05 1.00 -12.08
C ASN A 234 -9.06 2.00 -10.93
N ASP A 235 -8.96 1.51 -9.69
CA ASP A 235 -8.77 2.40 -8.54
C ASP A 235 -7.56 3.32 -8.78
N VAL A 236 -7.71 4.60 -8.41
CA VAL A 236 -6.72 5.65 -8.64
C VAL A 236 -5.40 5.39 -7.92
N GLY A 237 -5.40 4.56 -6.88
CA GLY A 237 -4.20 4.16 -6.15
C GLY A 237 -3.36 3.07 -6.83
N LEU A 238 -3.95 2.26 -7.72
CA LEU A 238 -3.25 1.13 -8.38
C LEU A 238 -1.97 1.54 -9.10
N PRO A 239 -1.94 2.61 -9.92
CA PRO A 239 -0.73 2.95 -10.68
C PRO A 239 0.41 3.41 -9.77
N ARG A 240 0.07 3.98 -8.60
CA ARG A 240 1.07 4.33 -7.58
C ARG A 240 1.61 3.09 -6.89
N ALA A 241 0.74 2.17 -6.44
CA ALA A 241 1.16 0.94 -5.78
C ALA A 241 2.09 0.09 -6.69
N TYR A 242 1.81 0.02 -7.99
CA TYR A 242 2.72 -0.61 -8.95
C TYR A 242 4.07 0.10 -9.07
N LEU A 243 4.12 1.44 -8.97
CA LEU A 243 5.39 2.16 -8.92
C LEU A 243 6.16 1.86 -7.62
N ASP A 244 5.48 1.74 -6.48
CA ASP A 244 6.13 1.36 -5.22
C ASP A 244 6.73 -0.05 -5.32
N ALA A 245 6.00 -1.03 -5.89
CA ALA A 245 6.53 -2.36 -6.19
C ALA A 245 7.75 -2.32 -7.13
N ALA A 246 7.70 -1.49 -8.17
CA ALA A 246 8.83 -1.29 -9.08
C ALA A 246 10.05 -0.71 -8.36
N GLN A 247 9.88 0.30 -7.50
CA GLN A 247 10.98 0.89 -6.74
C GLN A 247 11.65 -0.11 -5.80
N ILE A 248 10.87 -0.99 -5.17
CA ILE A 248 11.40 -2.08 -4.32
C ILE A 248 12.23 -3.06 -5.15
N ALA A 249 11.70 -3.48 -6.30
CA ALA A 249 12.38 -4.39 -7.23
C ALA A 249 13.69 -3.77 -7.75
N ILE A 250 13.64 -2.53 -8.26
CA ILE A 250 14.79 -1.76 -8.76
C ILE A 250 15.87 -1.61 -7.69
N ALA A 251 15.49 -1.21 -6.47
CA ALA A 251 16.42 -0.99 -5.38
C ALA A 251 17.23 -2.24 -5.02
N ASN A 252 16.63 -3.43 -5.24
CA ASN A 252 17.25 -4.72 -4.97
C ASN A 252 17.81 -5.43 -6.22
N GLY A 253 17.83 -4.73 -7.36
CA GLY A 253 18.42 -5.19 -8.62
C GLY A 253 17.54 -6.10 -9.48
N ASP A 254 16.23 -6.22 -9.18
CA ASP A 254 15.30 -7.09 -9.91
C ASP A 254 14.67 -6.34 -11.09
N LEU A 255 15.42 -6.25 -12.19
CA LEU A 255 15.00 -5.48 -13.37
C LEU A 255 13.84 -6.16 -14.13
N ALA A 256 13.76 -7.49 -14.12
CA ALA A 256 12.69 -8.24 -14.77
C ALA A 256 11.31 -7.91 -14.18
N ARG A 257 11.16 -7.97 -12.84
CA ARG A 257 9.90 -7.59 -12.18
C ARG A 257 9.63 -6.11 -12.28
N ALA A 258 10.66 -5.27 -12.12
CA ALA A 258 10.53 -3.82 -12.23
C ALA A 258 9.92 -3.38 -13.56
N ARG A 259 10.32 -4.01 -14.67
CA ARG A 259 9.73 -3.77 -15.99
C ARG A 259 8.22 -4.03 -16.01
N ILE A 260 7.77 -5.19 -15.52
CA ILE A 260 6.33 -5.53 -15.53
C ILE A 260 5.54 -4.57 -14.62
N PHE A 261 6.06 -4.27 -13.42
CA PHE A 261 5.41 -3.33 -12.51
C PHE A 261 5.28 -1.92 -13.13
N THR A 262 6.32 -1.41 -13.78
CA THR A 262 6.28 -0.11 -14.45
C THR A 262 5.39 -0.12 -15.70
N GLU A 263 5.32 -1.22 -16.46
CA GLU A 263 4.35 -1.37 -17.57
C GLU A 263 2.91 -1.28 -17.07
N ARG A 264 2.59 -1.94 -15.94
CA ARG A 264 1.26 -1.87 -15.29
C ARG A 264 0.96 -0.46 -14.77
N ALA A 265 1.93 0.17 -14.11
CA ALA A 265 1.80 1.55 -13.67
C ALA A 265 1.57 2.51 -14.85
N ALA A 266 2.33 2.39 -15.94
CA ALA A 266 2.17 3.21 -17.13
C ALA A 266 0.79 3.06 -17.77
N THR A 267 0.27 1.83 -17.82
CA THR A 267 -1.08 1.54 -18.32
C THR A 267 -2.13 2.26 -17.48
N GLY A 268 -2.04 2.14 -16.16
CA GLY A 268 -2.94 2.82 -15.24
C GLY A 268 -2.85 4.36 -15.34
N TRP A 269 -1.64 4.94 -15.33
CA TRP A 269 -1.48 6.39 -15.52
C TRP A 269 -2.01 6.89 -16.87
N THR A 270 -1.94 6.06 -17.91
CA THR A 270 -2.52 6.40 -19.22
C THR A 270 -4.03 6.58 -19.15
N ILE A 271 -4.72 5.76 -18.34
CA ILE A 271 -6.16 5.90 -18.09
C ILE A 271 -6.44 7.16 -17.25
N LEU A 272 -5.65 7.40 -16.20
CA LEU A 272 -5.88 8.48 -15.24
C LEU A 272 -5.55 9.89 -15.77
N GLU A 273 -4.49 10.02 -16.58
CA GLU A 273 -3.90 11.31 -16.96
C GLU A 273 -3.72 11.49 -18.48
N GLY A 274 -3.95 10.44 -19.26
CA GLY A 274 -3.74 10.44 -20.72
C GLY A 274 -2.29 10.15 -21.12
N GLY A 275 -2.10 9.65 -22.34
CA GLY A 275 -0.81 9.15 -22.82
C GLY A 275 0.32 10.18 -22.98
N ASP A 276 -0.02 11.47 -22.94
CA ASP A 276 0.86 12.62 -23.06
C ASP A 276 1.23 13.24 -21.69
N SER A 277 0.81 12.66 -20.56
CA SER A 277 1.19 13.15 -19.23
C SER A 277 2.66 12.86 -18.91
N SER A 278 3.31 13.75 -18.16
CA SER A 278 4.70 13.56 -17.72
C SER A 278 4.87 12.25 -16.95
N LYS A 279 3.91 11.90 -16.11
CA LYS A 279 3.94 10.68 -15.29
C LYS A 279 3.89 9.43 -16.18
N VAL A 280 3.07 9.44 -17.24
CA VAL A 280 3.02 8.34 -18.22
C VAL A 280 4.33 8.22 -18.99
N LEU A 281 4.86 9.33 -19.51
CA LEU A 281 6.09 9.32 -20.29
C LEU A 281 7.29 8.83 -19.47
N GLN A 282 7.43 9.32 -18.23
CA GLN A 282 8.48 8.89 -17.31
C GLN A 282 8.35 7.41 -16.95
N THR A 283 7.14 6.95 -16.64
CA THR A 283 6.91 5.55 -16.25
C THR A 283 7.16 4.59 -17.44
N ARG A 284 6.77 4.97 -18.66
CA ARG A 284 7.08 4.20 -19.88
C ARG A 284 8.57 4.17 -20.20
N ALA A 285 9.27 5.29 -20.03
CA ALA A 285 10.73 5.32 -20.20
C ALA A 285 11.42 4.42 -19.17
N LEU A 286 10.92 4.42 -17.93
CA LEU A 286 11.42 3.55 -16.87
C LEU A 286 11.12 2.08 -17.13
N SER A 287 9.99 1.75 -17.76
CA SER A 287 9.67 0.35 -18.09
C SER A 287 10.56 -0.21 -19.19
N GLN A 288 11.05 0.62 -20.10
CA GLN A 288 12.02 0.23 -21.12
C GLN A 288 13.40 -0.02 -20.52
N ASP A 289 13.80 0.76 -19.53
CA ASP A 289 15.10 0.64 -18.87
C ASP A 289 15.00 0.98 -17.36
N PRO A 290 14.61 -0.01 -16.53
CA PRO A 290 14.45 0.22 -15.09
C PRO A 290 15.77 0.58 -14.39
N SER A 291 16.92 0.30 -15.02
CA SER A 291 18.25 0.59 -14.46
C SER A 291 18.57 2.09 -14.40
N LYS A 292 17.81 2.93 -15.12
CA LYS A 292 17.94 4.40 -15.08
C LYS A 292 17.38 5.04 -13.81
N HIS A 293 16.62 4.31 -13.01
CA HIS A 293 16.11 4.83 -11.74
C HIS A 293 17.24 5.03 -10.74
N HIS A 294 17.19 6.11 -9.97
CA HIS A 294 18.24 6.48 -8.99
C HIS A 294 18.38 5.51 -7.80
N PHE A 295 17.48 4.53 -7.65
CA PHE A 295 17.60 3.45 -6.66
C PHE A 295 18.34 2.23 -7.19
N TYR A 296 18.56 2.13 -8.50
CA TYR A 296 19.25 0.97 -9.05
C TYR A 296 20.69 0.87 -8.51
N GLY A 297 21.10 -0.33 -8.14
CA GLY A 297 22.44 -0.60 -7.60
C GLY A 297 22.59 -0.41 -6.08
N MET A 298 21.53 -0.02 -5.37
CA MET A 298 21.55 0.10 -3.89
C MET A 298 21.70 -1.26 -3.20
N SER A 299 21.15 -2.32 -3.79
CA SER A 299 21.24 -3.71 -3.34
C SER A 299 21.24 -4.64 -4.56
N THR A 300 21.82 -5.83 -4.40
CA THR A 300 21.85 -6.89 -5.42
C THR A 300 21.15 -8.17 -4.97
N LYS A 301 20.40 -8.12 -3.85
CA LYS A 301 19.70 -9.27 -3.25
C LYS A 301 18.85 -10.05 -4.26
N TRP A 302 18.27 -9.35 -5.25
CA TRP A 302 17.31 -9.90 -6.20
C TRP A 302 17.75 -9.74 -7.66
N LYS A 303 19.06 -9.68 -7.91
CA LYS A 303 19.63 -9.35 -9.21
C LYS A 303 19.03 -10.19 -10.36
N THR A 304 18.42 -9.52 -11.32
CA THR A 304 17.95 -10.08 -12.61
C THR A 304 18.24 -9.10 -13.74
N ALA A 305 18.43 -9.60 -14.96
CA ALA A 305 18.43 -8.77 -16.16
C ALA A 305 16.97 -8.40 -16.55
N VAL A 306 16.81 -7.35 -17.35
CA VAL A 306 15.48 -6.86 -17.79
C VAL A 306 14.67 -7.94 -18.52
N ASP A 307 15.35 -8.84 -19.22
CA ASP A 307 14.73 -9.90 -20.03
C ASP A 307 14.67 -11.27 -19.33
N ASP A 308 15.06 -11.35 -18.04
CA ASP A 308 14.96 -12.57 -17.22
C ASP A 308 13.51 -12.85 -16.75
N ILE A 309 12.53 -12.52 -17.59
CA ILE A 309 11.12 -12.83 -17.36
C ILE A 309 10.89 -14.29 -17.76
N PRO A 310 10.39 -15.15 -16.86
CA PRO A 310 10.15 -16.56 -17.19
C PRO A 310 9.17 -16.70 -18.36
N GLY A 311 9.58 -17.41 -19.41
CA GLY A 311 8.69 -17.79 -20.49
C GLY A 311 7.73 -18.90 -20.06
N SER A 312 6.53 -18.96 -20.67
CA SER A 312 5.57 -20.07 -20.53
C SER A 312 4.82 -20.18 -19.19
N LEU A 313 4.66 -19.08 -18.45
CA LEU A 313 3.80 -19.06 -17.25
C LEU A 313 2.34 -18.77 -17.62
N ASP A 314 1.41 -19.46 -16.98
CA ASP A 314 0.01 -19.03 -16.99
C ASP A 314 -0.18 -17.75 -16.15
N SER A 315 -1.39 -17.18 -16.17
CA SER A 315 -1.68 -15.92 -15.47
C SER A 315 -1.43 -15.99 -13.96
N THR A 316 -1.75 -17.11 -13.32
CA THR A 316 -1.60 -17.27 -11.87
C THR A 316 -0.13 -17.45 -11.52
N GLN A 317 0.59 -18.27 -12.28
CA GLN A 317 2.02 -18.48 -12.09
C GLN A 317 2.83 -17.19 -12.34
N LEU A 318 2.40 -16.36 -13.29
CA LEU A 318 3.00 -15.05 -13.53
C LEU A 318 2.79 -14.12 -12.34
N GLU A 319 1.58 -14.04 -11.77
CA GLU A 319 1.33 -13.26 -10.56
C GLU A 319 2.15 -13.77 -9.38
N ASP A 320 2.22 -15.09 -9.17
CA ASP A 320 2.98 -15.66 -8.06
C ASP A 320 4.47 -15.35 -8.20
N TRP A 321 5.02 -15.49 -9.41
CA TRP A 321 6.38 -15.06 -9.68
C TRP A 321 6.55 -13.56 -9.45
N LEU A 322 5.67 -12.72 -9.99
CA LEU A 322 5.77 -11.25 -9.92
C LEU A 322 5.80 -10.78 -8.46
N TRP A 323 4.94 -11.33 -7.61
CA TRP A 323 4.83 -10.96 -6.19
C TRP A 323 5.74 -11.76 -5.27
N ARG A 324 6.57 -12.66 -5.83
CA ARG A 324 7.38 -13.61 -5.06
C ARG A 324 6.52 -14.40 -4.06
N ARG A 325 5.28 -14.72 -4.44
CA ARG A 325 4.40 -15.62 -3.70
C ARG A 325 4.94 -17.03 -3.88
N GLU A 326 5.02 -17.74 -2.78
CA GLU A 326 5.43 -19.15 -2.81
C GLU A 326 4.28 -19.99 -3.38
N LYS A 327 4.61 -21.06 -4.10
CA LYS A 327 3.59 -21.97 -4.63
C LYS A 327 2.79 -22.58 -3.48
N PRO A 328 1.46 -22.71 -3.58
CA PRO A 328 0.67 -23.45 -2.60
C PRO A 328 1.24 -24.86 -2.44
N LYS A 329 1.50 -25.30 -1.21
CA LYS A 329 1.94 -26.67 -0.95
C LYS A 329 0.85 -27.64 -1.42
N GLN A 330 1.25 -28.70 -2.12
CA GLN A 330 0.34 -29.84 -2.26
C GLN A 330 0.29 -30.58 -0.92
N PRO A 331 -0.90 -31.06 -0.50
CA PRO A 331 -1.03 -31.84 0.73
C PRO A 331 -0.03 -33.00 0.76
N GLY A 332 0.78 -33.08 1.82
CA GLY A 332 1.78 -34.14 2.01
C GLY A 332 3.19 -33.86 1.49
N GLN A 333 3.47 -32.68 0.91
CA GLN A 333 4.85 -32.28 0.60
C GLN A 333 5.60 -31.80 1.86
N PRO A 334 6.86 -32.25 2.09
CA PRO A 334 7.66 -31.76 3.18
C PRO A 334 7.85 -30.25 3.15
N ALA A 335 7.87 -29.60 4.31
CA ALA A 335 8.15 -28.17 4.42
C ALA A 335 9.54 -27.84 3.86
N ASP A 336 9.60 -26.83 2.98
CA ASP A 336 10.87 -26.27 2.54
C ASP A 336 11.40 -25.34 3.63
N LEU A 337 12.48 -25.72 4.32
CA LEU A 337 13.11 -24.89 5.34
C LEU A 337 13.75 -23.60 4.77
N ARG A 338 13.79 -23.44 3.45
CA ARG A 338 14.18 -22.21 2.76
C ARG A 338 13.00 -21.25 2.53
N ASN A 339 11.78 -21.68 2.86
CA ASN A 339 10.57 -20.86 2.78
C ASN A 339 10.71 -19.67 3.74
N ARG A 340 10.70 -18.45 3.19
CA ARG A 340 10.95 -17.22 3.97
C ARG A 340 9.70 -16.68 4.66
N THR A 341 8.52 -17.19 4.29
CA THR A 341 7.24 -16.90 4.95
C THR A 341 7.10 -17.68 6.26
N THR A 342 7.41 -18.98 6.20
CA THR A 342 7.34 -19.92 7.32
C THR A 342 8.61 -19.86 8.17
N PHE A 343 9.79 -19.72 7.55
CA PHE A 343 11.09 -19.67 8.20
C PHE A 343 11.79 -18.33 7.93
N PRO A 344 11.25 -17.22 8.47
CA PRO A 344 11.78 -15.89 8.22
C PRO A 344 13.18 -15.67 8.82
N ALA A 345 13.95 -14.77 8.19
CA ALA A 345 15.12 -14.16 8.84
C ALA A 345 14.67 -13.18 9.93
N PHE A 346 15.60 -12.71 10.75
CA PHE A 346 15.27 -11.83 11.88
C PHE A 346 14.63 -10.53 11.42
N THR A 347 15.10 -9.97 10.31
CA THR A 347 14.55 -8.74 9.72
C THR A 347 13.12 -8.92 9.22
N ASP A 348 12.74 -10.14 8.85
CA ASP A 348 11.42 -10.48 8.30
C ASP A 348 10.42 -10.88 9.42
N LEU A 349 10.83 -10.89 10.70
CA LEU A 349 9.94 -11.19 11.82
C LEU A 349 8.94 -10.04 12.10
N PRO A 350 7.74 -10.38 12.64
CA PRO A 350 6.80 -9.37 13.08
C PRO A 350 7.34 -8.60 14.29
N SER A 351 7.06 -7.30 14.35
CA SER A 351 7.38 -6.43 15.50
C SER A 351 6.42 -6.66 16.66
N GLU A 352 6.91 -6.67 17.90
CA GLU A 352 6.06 -6.74 19.09
C GLU A 352 5.09 -5.54 19.23
N ARG A 353 5.38 -4.42 18.54
CA ARG A 353 4.63 -3.15 18.69
C ARG A 353 3.67 -2.87 17.54
N ASP A 354 3.75 -3.64 16.46
CA ASP A 354 2.91 -3.48 15.28
C ASP A 354 2.04 -4.74 15.08
N VAL A 355 0.75 -4.56 14.79
CA VAL A 355 -0.09 -5.66 14.31
C VAL A 355 0.25 -5.88 12.83
N ASP A 356 1.27 -6.69 12.58
CA ASP A 356 1.66 -7.08 11.24
C ASP A 356 0.53 -7.90 10.58
N ALA A 357 -0.11 -7.33 9.56
CA ALA A 357 -1.27 -7.92 8.89
C ALA A 357 -0.92 -9.18 8.08
N GLU A 358 0.37 -9.38 7.82
CA GLU A 358 0.91 -10.61 7.29
C GLU A 358 0.77 -11.71 8.34
N PHE A 359 1.34 -11.53 9.53
CA PHE A 359 1.38 -12.57 10.55
C PHE A 359 0.07 -12.73 11.33
N TYR A 360 -0.72 -11.66 11.46
CA TYR A 360 -1.89 -11.61 12.33
C TYR A 360 -3.15 -11.15 11.58
N SER A 361 -4.26 -11.81 11.85
CA SER A 361 -5.59 -11.31 11.48
C SER A 361 -5.90 -10.10 12.34
N SER A 362 -6.54 -9.08 11.77
CA SER A 362 -7.12 -7.99 12.58
C SER A 362 -8.24 -8.59 13.46
N ALA A 363 -7.98 -8.88 14.73
CA ALA A 363 -9.03 -9.41 15.58
C ALA A 363 -10.03 -8.29 15.94
N ILE A 364 -11.24 -8.42 15.40
CA ILE A 364 -12.45 -7.91 16.02
C ILE A 364 -12.68 -8.79 17.25
N THR A 365 -12.44 -8.29 18.46
CA THR A 365 -13.19 -8.73 19.63
C THR A 365 -13.16 -7.64 20.69
N GLY A 366 -14.34 -7.09 20.99
CA GLY A 366 -14.59 -6.50 22.30
C GLY A 366 -14.30 -7.54 23.38
N ASN A 367 -13.72 -7.07 24.48
CA ASN A 367 -13.44 -7.82 25.70
C ASN A 367 -12.59 -9.10 25.56
N ALA A 368 -11.27 -8.93 25.41
CA ALA A 368 -10.31 -9.84 26.04
C ALA A 368 -9.02 -9.09 26.38
N ARG A 369 -8.72 -8.99 27.68
CA ARG A 369 -7.39 -8.59 28.17
C ARG A 369 -6.43 -9.76 27.95
N SER A 370 -5.82 -9.87 26.77
CA SER A 370 -4.63 -10.71 26.59
C SER A 370 -3.81 -10.22 25.40
N THR A 371 -2.61 -9.70 25.71
CA THR A 371 -1.44 -9.53 24.81
C THR A 371 -1.74 -9.03 23.39
N GLY A 372 -2.07 -7.75 23.25
CA GLY A 372 -1.69 -6.81 22.16
C GLY A 372 -1.81 -7.15 20.66
N HIS A 373 -2.05 -8.38 20.25
CA HIS A 373 -2.02 -8.83 18.86
C HIS A 373 -3.31 -9.57 18.49
N GLY A 374 -3.68 -9.50 17.21
CA GLY A 374 -4.76 -10.33 16.67
C GLY A 374 -4.39 -11.81 16.56
N GLN A 375 -5.30 -12.67 16.09
CA GLN A 375 -5.01 -14.11 15.97
C GLN A 375 -4.02 -14.36 14.82
N PRO A 376 -2.94 -15.14 15.01
CA PRO A 376 -2.03 -15.49 13.93
C PRO A 376 -2.75 -16.10 12.72
N ARG A 377 -2.30 -15.81 11.50
CA ARG A 377 -2.91 -16.31 10.26
C ARG A 377 -2.34 -17.66 9.82
N TRP A 378 -1.10 -17.96 10.20
CA TRP A 378 -0.36 -19.18 9.90
C TRP A 378 0.76 -19.39 10.93
N HIS A 379 1.50 -20.49 10.80
CA HIS A 379 2.64 -20.82 11.66
C HIS A 379 3.96 -20.26 11.09
N TRP A 380 4.83 -19.70 11.95
CA TRP A 380 6.20 -19.37 11.57
C TRP A 380 7.21 -19.78 12.64
N LEU A 381 8.45 -20.02 12.21
CA LEU A 381 9.55 -20.51 13.02
C LEU A 381 10.86 -19.83 12.62
N PHE A 382 11.46 -19.11 13.55
CA PHE A 382 12.80 -18.56 13.37
C PHE A 382 13.87 -19.62 13.61
N LEU A 383 14.82 -19.75 12.68
CA LEU A 383 15.95 -20.67 12.76
C LEU A 383 17.26 -19.88 12.78
N ALA A 384 18.11 -20.13 13.77
CA ALA A 384 19.43 -19.48 13.87
C ALA A 384 20.48 -20.36 14.56
N GLU A 385 21.74 -20.17 14.20
CA GLU A 385 22.89 -20.85 14.80
C GLU A 385 23.40 -20.09 16.03
N ILE A 386 23.63 -20.75 17.16
CA ILE A 386 24.27 -20.15 18.33
C ILE A 386 25.74 -19.86 18.02
N VAL A 387 26.11 -18.59 18.00
CA VAL A 387 27.49 -18.12 17.79
C VAL A 387 28.20 -17.90 19.12
N ASP A 388 27.49 -17.30 20.08
CA ASP A 388 28.00 -17.10 21.43
C ASP A 388 26.88 -17.14 22.46
N PHE A 389 27.24 -17.31 23.74
CA PHE A 389 26.29 -17.22 24.84
C PHE A 389 26.99 -16.90 26.15
N ALA A 390 26.25 -16.22 27.04
CA ALA A 390 26.66 -15.93 28.39
C ALA A 390 25.48 -16.03 29.34
N THR A 391 25.74 -16.40 30.59
CA THR A 391 24.74 -16.43 31.65
C THR A 391 25.24 -15.59 32.82
N LEU A 392 24.60 -14.43 33.03
CA LEU A 392 24.95 -13.53 34.12
C LEU A 392 23.73 -13.34 35.03
N VAL A 393 22.73 -12.58 34.56
CA VAL A 393 21.40 -12.44 35.24
C VAL A 393 20.35 -13.37 34.61
N ARG A 394 20.51 -13.64 33.32
CA ARG A 394 19.69 -14.50 32.46
C ARG A 394 20.60 -15.07 31.38
N LEU A 395 20.18 -16.15 30.73
CA LEU A 395 20.83 -16.62 29.52
C LEU A 395 20.67 -15.58 28.40
N GLN A 396 21.79 -15.27 27.77
CA GLN A 396 21.90 -14.40 26.60
C GLN A 396 22.65 -15.17 25.53
N MET A 397 22.19 -15.10 24.29
CA MET A 397 22.85 -15.73 23.15
C MET A 397 23.00 -14.73 22.02
N ASP A 398 24.13 -14.81 21.33
CA ASP A 398 24.27 -14.24 20.00
C ASP A 398 23.99 -15.37 19.01
N VAL A 399 22.94 -15.21 18.20
CA VAL A 399 22.53 -16.21 17.21
C VAL A 399 22.65 -15.65 15.80
N LYS A 400 23.07 -16.46 14.84
CA LYS A 400 23.22 -16.07 13.44
C LYS A 400 22.08 -16.64 12.61
N ASP A 401 21.31 -15.77 11.98
CA ASP A 401 20.17 -16.18 11.17
C ASP A 401 20.57 -16.64 9.75
N VAL A 402 19.56 -16.98 8.94
CA VAL A 402 19.73 -17.45 7.55
C VAL A 402 20.32 -16.39 6.60
N ASP A 403 20.21 -15.10 6.91
CA ASP A 403 20.87 -14.02 6.15
C ASP A 403 22.28 -13.74 6.66
N GLY A 404 22.70 -14.43 7.72
CA GLY A 404 23.99 -14.28 8.35
C GLY A 404 24.06 -13.10 9.31
N ALA A 405 22.93 -12.49 9.67
CA ALA A 405 22.87 -11.44 10.67
C ALA A 405 23.05 -12.05 12.07
N THR A 406 23.91 -11.42 12.88
CA THR A 406 24.02 -11.76 14.31
C THR A 406 22.93 -11.01 15.09
N VAL A 407 22.13 -11.76 15.81
CA VAL A 407 20.92 -11.32 16.49
C VAL A 407 21.04 -11.65 17.97
N PRO A 408 20.85 -10.68 18.88
CA PRO A 408 20.86 -10.96 20.29
C PRO A 408 19.53 -11.62 20.72
N LEU A 409 19.62 -12.72 21.46
CA LEU A 409 18.51 -13.49 22.00
C LEU A 409 18.59 -13.47 23.53
N PHE A 410 17.56 -12.95 24.19
CA PHE A 410 17.50 -12.82 25.64
C PHE A 410 16.36 -13.63 26.25
N PHE A 411 16.67 -14.41 27.28
CA PHE A 411 15.68 -15.27 27.97
C PHE A 411 15.00 -14.50 29.12
N TYR A 412 13.74 -14.14 28.91
CA TYR A 412 12.83 -13.44 29.83
C TYR A 412 11.78 -14.36 30.48
N THR A 413 11.87 -15.66 30.21
CA THR A 413 11.17 -16.74 30.91
C THR A 413 11.40 -16.71 32.43
N ASP A 414 10.51 -17.30 33.23
CA ASP A 414 10.67 -17.44 34.69
C ASP A 414 11.99 -18.14 35.08
N GLY A 415 12.39 -19.17 34.32
CA GLY A 415 13.63 -19.92 34.52
C GLY A 415 14.89 -19.18 34.04
N ARG A 416 14.74 -18.01 33.41
CA ARG A 416 15.82 -17.19 32.83
C ARG A 416 16.82 -17.98 31.96
N GLY A 417 16.37 -19.00 31.24
CA GLY A 417 17.20 -19.87 30.39
C GLY A 417 17.62 -21.20 31.02
N SER A 418 17.28 -21.46 32.29
CA SER A 418 17.56 -22.74 32.95
C SER A 418 16.68 -23.91 32.46
N GLU A 419 15.62 -23.60 31.72
CA GLU A 419 14.80 -24.57 30.99
C GLU A 419 15.57 -25.31 29.89
N LEU A 420 16.70 -24.76 29.41
CA LEU A 420 17.62 -25.45 28.53
C LEU A 420 18.71 -26.16 29.34
N ALA A 421 18.83 -27.47 29.16
CA ALA A 421 19.92 -28.21 29.79
C ALA A 421 21.28 -27.68 29.29
N PRO A 422 22.34 -27.66 30.13
CA PRO A 422 23.66 -27.18 29.70
C PRO A 422 24.22 -27.88 28.44
N SER A 423 23.81 -29.13 28.18
CA SER A 423 24.16 -29.86 26.96
C SER A 423 23.51 -29.34 25.68
N GLN A 424 22.44 -28.54 25.80
CA GLN A 424 21.68 -27.93 24.70
C GLN A 424 22.16 -26.51 24.37
N VAL A 425 22.94 -25.87 25.25
CA VAL A 425 23.50 -24.54 25.01
C VAL A 425 24.95 -24.67 24.56
N ARG A 426 25.17 -24.72 23.24
CA ARG A 426 26.50 -24.92 22.65
C ARG A 426 26.65 -24.11 21.37
N LYS A 427 27.85 -23.57 21.14
CA LYS A 427 28.19 -22.92 19.87
C LYS A 427 28.03 -23.90 18.70
N GLY A 428 27.50 -23.42 17.59
CA GLY A 428 27.19 -24.21 16.39
C GLY A 428 25.88 -25.02 16.46
N TYR A 429 25.12 -24.93 17.56
CA TYR A 429 23.79 -25.55 17.63
C TYR A 429 22.75 -24.63 17.01
N THR A 430 21.69 -25.20 16.45
CA THR A 430 20.57 -24.43 15.91
C THR A 430 19.50 -24.27 16.98
N ILE A 431 19.03 -23.04 17.14
CA ILE A 431 17.81 -22.71 17.85
C ILE A 431 16.66 -22.57 16.86
N ALA A 432 15.52 -23.13 17.26
CA ALA A 432 14.24 -23.03 16.59
C ALA A 432 13.26 -22.33 17.55
N ILE A 433 12.72 -21.18 17.15
CA ILE A 433 11.81 -20.37 17.96
C ILE A 433 10.47 -20.21 17.23
N LEU A 434 9.43 -20.84 17.75
CA LEU A 434 8.06 -20.69 17.25
C LEU A 434 7.55 -19.29 17.58
N TYR A 435 6.96 -18.64 16.56
CA TYR A 435 6.38 -17.31 16.68
C TYR A 435 7.34 -16.25 17.21
N ALA A 436 8.62 -16.32 16.82
CA ALA A 436 9.59 -15.29 17.20
C ALA A 436 9.11 -13.91 16.74
N GLN A 437 9.45 -12.89 17.54
CA GLN A 437 9.12 -11.50 17.27
C GLN A 437 10.38 -10.64 17.38
N HIS A 438 10.40 -9.59 16.58
CA HIS A 438 11.38 -8.52 16.68
C HIS A 438 11.07 -7.66 17.92
N HIS A 439 12.05 -7.52 18.81
CA HIS A 439 11.96 -6.77 20.06
C HIS A 439 13.01 -5.65 20.10
N ALA A 440 12.56 -4.43 20.42
CA ALA A 440 13.45 -3.28 20.61
C ALA A 440 13.79 -3.10 22.10
N PHE A 441 15.03 -3.44 22.47
CA PHE A 441 15.52 -3.29 23.84
C PHE A 441 15.89 -1.84 24.14
N MET A 442 15.66 -1.40 25.38
CA MET A 442 15.91 0.00 25.80
C MET A 442 17.39 0.42 25.76
N PHE A 443 18.32 -0.52 25.94
CA PHE A 443 19.76 -0.26 26.06
C PHE A 443 20.62 -1.27 25.27
N SER A 444 20.05 -1.92 24.25
CA SER A 444 20.74 -2.92 23.43
C SER A 444 20.23 -2.87 21.99
N GLU A 445 20.99 -3.43 21.06
CA GLU A 445 20.55 -3.63 19.68
C GLU A 445 19.22 -4.44 19.65
N PRO A 446 18.34 -4.20 18.66
CA PRO A 446 17.14 -5.00 18.51
C PRO A 446 17.44 -6.49 18.39
N GLY A 447 16.59 -7.31 18.98
CA GLY A 447 16.80 -8.76 19.04
C GLY A 447 15.53 -9.52 19.32
N ILE A 448 15.66 -10.74 19.83
CA ILE A 448 14.54 -11.59 20.20
C ILE A 448 14.44 -11.64 21.73
N ARG A 449 13.27 -11.28 22.25
CA ARG A 449 12.92 -11.48 23.66
C ARG A 449 12.14 -12.79 23.79
N HIS A 450 12.75 -13.81 24.37
CA HIS A 450 12.11 -15.11 24.54
C HIS A 450 11.43 -15.21 25.91
N GLU A 451 10.12 -15.39 25.94
CA GLU A 451 9.30 -15.35 27.17
C GLU A 451 8.58 -16.67 27.48
N GLU A 452 8.45 -17.57 26.49
CA GLU A 452 7.64 -18.78 26.59
C GLU A 452 8.51 -20.04 26.35
N PRO A 453 8.95 -20.76 27.40
CA PRO A 453 9.87 -21.90 27.28
C PRO A 453 9.46 -22.96 26.25
N THR A 454 8.16 -23.22 26.11
CA THR A 454 7.62 -24.24 25.21
C THR A 454 7.71 -23.86 23.73
N LYS A 455 8.05 -22.61 23.39
CA LYS A 455 8.21 -22.15 22.01
C LYS A 455 9.64 -22.25 21.47
N LEU A 456 10.60 -22.67 22.27
CA LEU A 456 12.00 -22.74 21.85
C LEU A 456 12.56 -24.14 22.00
N LYS A 457 13.28 -24.59 20.97
CA LYS A 457 14.09 -25.79 21.00
C LYS A 457 15.51 -25.48 20.54
N SER A 458 16.51 -26.07 21.21
CA SER A 458 17.91 -26.06 20.78
C SER A 458 18.38 -27.46 20.45
N THR A 459 19.07 -27.63 19.32
CA THR A 459 19.60 -28.91 18.87
C THR A 459 20.87 -28.75 18.04
N GLY A 460 21.85 -29.62 18.28
CA GLY A 460 23.08 -29.67 17.51
C GLY A 460 22.92 -30.55 16.27
N TRP A 461 23.11 -29.97 15.09
CA TRP A 461 23.05 -30.69 13.82
C TRP A 461 24.40 -31.33 13.50
N ASN A 462 24.88 -32.21 14.37
CA ASN A 462 26.21 -32.78 14.24
C ASN A 462 26.21 -33.97 13.26
N LYS A 463 26.36 -33.68 11.96
CA LYS A 463 27.27 -34.35 10.99
C LYS A 463 26.91 -33.99 9.54
N ASN A 464 27.89 -33.47 8.80
CA ASN A 464 27.86 -33.22 7.35
C ASN A 464 27.80 -34.53 6.52
N GLY A 465 26.72 -35.29 6.62
CA GLY A 465 26.51 -36.47 5.78
C GLY A 465 25.22 -37.22 6.08
N HIS A 466 24.34 -37.32 5.07
CA HIS A 466 23.18 -38.21 5.11
C HIS A 466 23.68 -39.67 5.07
N LYS A 467 23.52 -40.40 6.17
CA LYS A 467 23.57 -41.87 6.19
C LYS A 467 22.16 -42.41 6.47
N ALA A 468 21.88 -43.65 6.06
CA ALA A 468 20.58 -44.29 6.23
C ALA A 468 20.12 -44.42 7.71
N ASP A 469 21.05 -44.25 8.65
CA ASP A 469 20.89 -44.28 10.11
C ASP A 469 20.95 -42.88 10.76
N CYS A 470 20.69 -41.82 9.98
CA CYS A 470 20.72 -40.42 10.42
C CYS A 470 19.95 -40.20 11.73
N LYS A 471 20.68 -39.97 12.83
CA LYS A 471 20.11 -39.65 14.16
C LYS A 471 19.22 -38.40 14.12
N LEU A 472 19.48 -37.52 13.16
CA LEU A 472 18.74 -36.29 12.89
C LEU A 472 17.30 -36.60 12.45
N LEU A 473 17.10 -37.57 11.55
CA LEU A 473 15.78 -38.09 11.16
C LEU A 473 15.15 -38.99 12.24
N LYS A 474 15.70 -39.09 13.46
CA LYS A 474 15.02 -39.71 14.60
C LYS A 474 14.41 -38.68 15.54
N ASP A 475 14.77 -37.40 15.39
CA ASP A 475 14.20 -36.31 16.17
C ASP A 475 12.75 -36.08 15.73
N ALA A 476 11.81 -36.25 16.66
CA ALA A 476 10.38 -36.14 16.40
C ALA A 476 9.99 -34.71 16.01
N ASP A 477 10.61 -33.70 16.62
CA ASP A 477 10.33 -32.30 16.29
C ASP A 477 10.86 -31.96 14.92
N LEU A 478 12.06 -32.44 14.55
CA LEU A 478 12.57 -32.21 13.20
C LEU A 478 11.64 -32.82 12.14
N LYS A 479 11.16 -34.06 12.35
CA LYS A 479 10.15 -34.64 11.46
C LYS A 479 8.86 -33.83 11.45
N GLY A 480 8.45 -33.34 12.63
CA GLY A 480 7.33 -32.44 12.81
C GLY A 480 7.50 -31.18 11.96
N LEU A 481 8.67 -30.54 11.96
CA LEU A 481 8.93 -29.35 11.15
C LEU A 481 8.71 -29.60 9.66
N PHE A 482 9.13 -30.77 9.15
CA PHE A 482 8.89 -31.14 7.76
C PHE A 482 7.43 -31.51 7.47
N SER A 483 6.67 -31.96 8.46
CA SER A 483 5.34 -32.55 8.24
C SER A 483 4.19 -31.65 8.72
N LEU A 484 4.51 -30.57 9.44
CA LEU A 484 3.52 -29.63 9.96
C LEU A 484 2.85 -28.90 8.80
N ASP A 485 1.52 -28.79 8.86
CA ASP A 485 0.78 -27.90 7.98
C ASP A 485 0.98 -26.46 8.46
N TRP A 486 2.01 -25.82 7.92
CA TRP A 486 2.37 -24.45 8.30
C TRP A 486 1.34 -23.41 7.85
N ASP A 487 0.48 -23.76 6.89
CA ASP A 487 -0.48 -22.84 6.26
C ASP A 487 -1.86 -22.87 6.97
N ASN A 488 -2.15 -23.91 7.77
CA ASN A 488 -3.40 -24.06 8.52
C ASN A 488 -3.20 -23.78 10.03
N PHE A 489 -3.77 -22.67 10.51
CA PHE A 489 -3.70 -22.27 11.92
C PHE A 489 -4.95 -22.71 12.69
N GLU A 490 -5.00 -23.97 13.15
CA GLU A 490 -6.10 -24.45 14.00
C GLU A 490 -5.84 -24.19 15.51
N ARG A 491 -4.57 -24.22 15.95
CA ARG A 491 -4.12 -23.97 17.34
C ARG A 491 -2.66 -23.50 17.38
N ARG A 492 -2.26 -22.80 18.45
CA ARG A 492 -0.83 -22.51 18.69
C ARG A 492 -0.05 -23.83 18.84
N VAL A 493 1.06 -23.96 18.11
CA VAL A 493 1.98 -25.10 18.22
C VAL A 493 3.10 -24.77 19.21
N GLU A 494 3.55 -25.79 19.92
CA GLU A 494 4.61 -25.72 20.94
C GLU A 494 5.49 -26.97 20.82
N PHE A 495 6.72 -26.88 21.30
CA PHE A 495 7.61 -28.03 21.41
C PHE A 495 7.28 -28.86 22.67
N PRO A 496 7.38 -30.21 22.61
CA PRO A 496 7.64 -31.01 21.41
C PRO A 496 6.42 -31.06 20.47
N LEU A 497 6.66 -30.97 19.16
CA LEU A 497 5.67 -31.06 18.11
C LEU A 497 5.02 -32.44 18.12
N VAL A 498 3.70 -32.45 18.25
CA VAL A 498 2.91 -33.67 18.14
C VAL A 498 2.90 -34.11 16.69
N THR A 499 3.72 -35.09 16.34
CA THR A 499 3.61 -35.76 15.04
C THR A 499 2.38 -36.66 15.09
N GLY A 500 1.35 -36.30 14.33
CA GLY A 500 0.24 -37.21 14.07
C GLY A 500 0.81 -38.49 13.45
N THR A 501 0.52 -39.64 14.04
CA THR A 501 0.63 -40.91 13.33
C THR A 501 -0.26 -40.81 12.09
N VAL A 502 0.35 -40.63 10.92
CA VAL A 502 -0.29 -40.88 9.64
C VAL A 502 -0.67 -42.34 9.56
#